data_AF-A0A839WAI5-F1
#
_entry.id   AF-A0A839WAI5-F1
#
_cell.length_a   1.000
_cell.length_b   1.000
_cell.length_c   1.000
_cell.angle_alpha   90.00
_cell.angle_beta   90.00
_cell.angle_gamma   90.00
#
_symmetry.space_group_name_H-M   'P 1'
#
loop_
_entity.id
_entity.type
_entity.pdbx_description
1 polymer ?
#
loop_
_entity_poly.entity_id
_entity_poly.type
_entity_poly.pdbx_seq_one_letter_code
_entity_poly.pdbx_strand_id
1 'polypeptide(L)'
;MIHESWYYDTQKVFYSMGGGLRQSMKFADLRRLPILLPSTSEQSAIVTFLDRETGKIDALVAEQEKLIELLNEKRQAVISHAVTKGLNSDVPIKNSGIEWLGKLPTHWRLTRIKYICSHVVDCLHITPTYDGELEYPAVRTADVERGILLLNQVRLVSREVYEERIQRLRPVAGDILYSREGERFGMAALVPDGVDLCLGQRMMMFRTVSSTHSGYVMWLLNSDAVYKQVLEEVGGSTSPHVNISDIINFYVPSPPLDEQRQIADHISNATASLDSLISEAQRAIGLLKERRSALISAAVTGKINVRALVETEQPSKVLELA
;
A
#
# COMPACT_ATOMS: atom_id res chain seq x y z
N MET A 1 39.17 -29.12 -0.38
CA MET A 1 38.86 -29.26 1.06
C MET A 1 37.52 -28.63 1.32
N ILE A 2 36.69 -29.29 2.12
CA ILE A 2 35.23 -29.16 2.19
C ILE A 2 34.85 -27.75 2.63
N HIS A 3 34.01 -27.07 1.83
CA HIS A 3 33.37 -25.80 2.17
C HIS A 3 32.33 -26.04 3.27
N GLU A 4 32.77 -26.13 4.53
CA GLU A 4 31.85 -26.02 5.67
C GLU A 4 31.31 -24.59 5.72
N SER A 5 29.99 -24.44 5.80
CA SER A 5 29.37 -23.13 5.82
C SER A 5 29.55 -22.49 7.20
N TRP A 6 30.37 -21.46 7.28
CA TRP A 6 30.65 -20.72 8.52
C TRP A 6 29.53 -19.71 8.88
N TYR A 7 28.28 -20.16 8.97
CA TYR A 7 27.19 -19.35 9.51
C TYR A 7 26.46 -20.09 10.62
N TYR A 8 25.99 -19.33 11.61
CA TYR A 8 25.17 -19.87 12.68
C TYR A 8 23.73 -20.01 12.24
N ASP A 9 23.25 -21.24 12.16
CA ASP A 9 21.84 -21.56 11.92
C ASP A 9 21.00 -21.13 13.14
N THR A 10 19.99 -20.30 12.87
CA THR A 10 19.14 -19.72 13.92
C THR A 10 18.36 -20.79 14.69
N GLN A 11 17.86 -21.82 14.00
CA GLN A 11 17.07 -22.89 14.60
C GLN A 11 17.92 -23.94 15.31
N LYS A 12 19.14 -24.20 14.84
CA LYS A 12 20.01 -25.24 15.43
C LYS A 12 20.87 -24.71 16.55
N VAL A 13 21.35 -23.46 16.44
CA VAL A 13 22.32 -22.90 17.38
C VAL A 13 21.68 -21.90 18.32
N PHE A 14 21.00 -20.88 17.79
CA PHE A 14 20.45 -19.84 18.66
C PHE A 14 19.18 -20.31 19.41
N TYR A 15 18.34 -21.14 18.79
CA TYR A 15 17.13 -21.65 19.43
C TYR A 15 17.43 -22.74 20.47
N SER A 16 18.54 -23.48 20.32
CA SER A 16 19.00 -24.46 21.34
C SER A 16 19.64 -23.80 22.56
N MET A 17 20.00 -22.51 22.47
CA MET A 17 20.50 -21.70 23.59
C MET A 17 19.37 -21.05 24.42
N GLY A 18 18.12 -21.20 23.98
CA GLY A 18 16.93 -20.73 24.67
C GLY A 18 16.52 -21.64 25.84
N GLY A 19 16.05 -21.05 26.94
CA GLY A 19 15.41 -21.78 28.04
C GLY A 19 13.96 -21.34 28.26
N GLY A 20 13.03 -22.30 28.24
CA GLY A 20 11.60 -22.06 28.52
C GLY A 20 10.77 -21.64 27.30
N LEU A 21 9.54 -21.14 27.55
CA LEU A 21 8.57 -20.75 26.50
C LEU A 21 8.93 -19.46 25.74
N ARG A 22 9.89 -18.67 26.25
CA ARG A 22 10.40 -17.46 25.59
C ARG A 22 11.84 -17.68 25.15
N GLN A 23 12.12 -17.33 23.89
CA GLN A 23 13.49 -17.32 23.41
C GLN A 23 14.31 -16.23 24.08
N SER A 24 15.37 -16.64 24.76
CA SER A 24 16.33 -15.76 25.42
C SER A 24 17.71 -16.40 25.33
N MET A 25 18.76 -15.60 25.18
CA MET A 25 20.14 -16.09 25.09
C MET A 25 20.92 -15.56 26.28
N LYS A 26 21.65 -16.43 26.99
CA LYS A 26 22.51 -15.99 28.09
C LYS A 26 23.83 -15.46 27.54
N PHE A 27 24.37 -14.45 28.19
CA PHE A 27 25.69 -13.90 27.85
C PHE A 27 26.81 -14.97 27.85
N ALA A 28 26.73 -15.94 28.76
CA ALA A 28 27.69 -17.03 28.85
C ALA A 28 27.68 -17.94 27.60
N ASP A 29 26.51 -18.13 26.98
CA ASP A 29 26.36 -18.96 25.78
C ASP A 29 26.87 -18.22 24.55
N LEU A 30 26.53 -16.92 24.42
CA LEU A 30 27.06 -16.04 23.37
C LEU A 30 28.59 -15.95 23.39
N ARG A 31 29.18 -15.79 24.60
CA ARG A 31 30.64 -15.66 24.77
C ARG A 31 31.42 -16.88 24.29
N ARG A 32 30.79 -18.06 24.23
CA ARG A 32 31.43 -19.33 23.86
C ARG A 32 31.30 -19.66 22.38
N LEU A 33 30.58 -18.86 21.61
CA LEU A 33 30.40 -19.09 20.18
C LEU A 33 31.73 -18.92 19.43
N PRO A 34 32.25 -19.96 18.76
CA PRO A 34 33.41 -19.81 17.88
C PRO A 34 33.09 -18.84 16.73
N ILE A 35 33.92 -17.82 16.53
CA ILE A 35 33.76 -16.90 15.39
C ILE A 35 34.92 -17.06 14.44
N LEU A 36 34.67 -16.81 13.15
CA LEU A 36 35.74 -16.60 12.19
C LEU A 36 36.50 -15.33 12.60
N LEU A 37 37.80 -15.49 12.86
CA LEU A 37 38.69 -14.39 13.20
C LEU A 37 39.79 -14.28 12.13
N PRO A 38 39.50 -13.67 10.98
CA PRO A 38 40.50 -13.43 9.95
C PRO A 38 41.55 -12.42 10.44
N SER A 39 42.67 -12.31 9.72
CA SER A 39 43.71 -11.31 10.04
C SER A 39 43.15 -9.89 10.03
N THR A 40 43.75 -8.97 10.79
CA THR A 40 43.30 -7.56 10.83
C THR A 40 43.25 -6.91 9.44
N SER A 41 44.23 -7.19 8.59
CA SER A 41 44.25 -6.74 7.18
C SER A 41 43.03 -7.25 6.40
N GLU A 42 42.67 -8.51 6.59
CA GLU A 42 41.49 -9.11 5.95
C GLU A 42 40.19 -8.58 6.51
N GLN A 43 40.10 -8.33 7.82
CA GLN A 43 38.94 -7.67 8.42
C GLN A 43 38.72 -6.29 7.80
N SER A 44 39.79 -5.48 7.68
CA SER A 44 39.72 -4.16 7.03
C SER A 44 39.32 -4.25 5.56
N ALA A 45 39.81 -5.26 4.83
CA ALA A 45 39.41 -5.49 3.44
C ALA A 45 37.93 -5.89 3.31
N ILE A 46 37.43 -6.79 4.17
CA ILE A 46 36.02 -7.20 4.22
C ILE A 46 35.12 -5.99 4.51
N VAL A 47 35.45 -5.19 5.53
CA VAL A 47 34.66 -4.01 5.90
C VAL A 47 34.63 -3.00 4.76
N THR A 48 35.80 -2.66 4.20
CA THR A 48 35.90 -1.69 3.10
C THR A 48 35.09 -2.13 1.88
N PHE A 49 35.17 -3.43 1.53
CA PHE A 49 34.39 -3.99 0.44
C PHE A 49 32.89 -3.95 0.73
N LEU A 50 32.48 -4.38 1.94
CA LEU A 50 31.08 -4.42 2.32
C LEU A 50 30.47 -3.03 2.37
N ASP A 51 31.09 -2.06 3.04
CA ASP A 51 30.59 -0.69 3.12
C ASP A 51 30.35 -0.10 1.73
N ARG A 52 31.26 -0.36 0.79
CA ARG A 52 31.14 0.09 -0.59
C ARG A 52 29.98 -0.58 -1.33
N GLU A 53 29.92 -1.90 -1.31
CA GLU A 53 28.92 -2.63 -2.11
C GLU A 53 27.52 -2.60 -1.49
N THR A 54 27.41 -2.68 -0.16
CA THR A 54 26.12 -2.48 0.53
C THR A 54 25.66 -1.05 0.40
N GLY A 55 26.56 -0.06 0.46
CA GLY A 55 26.24 1.35 0.22
C GLY A 55 25.65 1.60 -1.18
N LYS A 56 26.20 0.97 -2.23
CA LYS A 56 25.61 1.02 -3.58
C LYS A 56 24.21 0.41 -3.62
N ILE A 57 24.00 -0.73 -2.96
CA ILE A 57 22.70 -1.40 -2.92
C ILE A 57 21.68 -0.53 -2.15
N ASP A 58 22.07 0.01 -1.00
CA ASP A 58 21.23 0.85 -0.16
C ASP A 58 20.83 2.14 -0.91
N ALA A 59 21.74 2.72 -1.70
CA ALA A 59 21.42 3.86 -2.59
C ALA A 59 20.39 3.49 -3.68
N LEU A 60 20.49 2.30 -4.28
CA LEU A 60 19.51 1.83 -5.26
C LEU A 60 18.14 1.55 -4.61
N VAL A 61 18.11 1.01 -3.40
CA VAL A 61 16.87 0.81 -2.64
C VAL A 61 16.20 2.16 -2.37
N ALA A 62 16.96 3.16 -1.92
CA ALA A 62 16.44 4.50 -1.66
C ALA A 62 15.85 5.15 -2.93
N GLU A 63 16.48 4.98 -4.09
CA GLU A 63 15.95 5.51 -5.36
C GLU A 63 14.64 4.79 -5.77
N GLN A 64 14.53 3.48 -5.55
CA GLN A 64 13.28 2.75 -5.81
C GLN A 64 12.16 3.16 -4.85
N GLU A 65 12.46 3.39 -3.57
CA GLU A 65 11.49 3.89 -2.58
C GLU A 65 10.98 5.28 -2.99
N LYS A 66 11.87 6.18 -3.42
CA LYS A 66 11.53 7.50 -3.96
C LYS A 66 10.69 7.42 -5.25
N LEU A 67 10.99 6.48 -6.15
CA LEU A 67 10.17 6.24 -7.35
C LEU A 67 8.74 5.85 -6.97
N ILE A 68 8.57 4.97 -5.96
CA ILE A 68 7.23 4.57 -5.47
C ILE A 68 6.47 5.78 -4.91
N GLU A 69 7.13 6.67 -4.17
CA GLU A 69 6.52 7.91 -3.67
C GLU A 69 6.00 8.78 -4.83
N LEU A 70 6.85 9.04 -5.83
CA LEU A 70 6.46 9.84 -7.01
C LEU A 70 5.33 9.20 -7.83
N LEU A 71 5.31 7.87 -7.95
CA LEU A 71 4.24 7.15 -8.63
C LEU A 71 2.91 7.28 -7.87
N ASN A 72 2.95 7.23 -6.54
CA ASN A 72 1.77 7.45 -5.70
C ASN A 72 1.26 8.89 -5.77
N GLU A 73 2.14 9.89 -5.78
CA GLU A 73 1.77 11.29 -6.00
C GLU A 73 1.10 11.48 -7.36
N LYS A 74 1.70 10.92 -8.42
CA LYS A 74 1.14 10.96 -9.78
C LYS A 74 -0.24 10.29 -9.84
N ARG A 75 -0.40 9.15 -9.15
CA ARG A 75 -1.68 8.43 -9.06
C ARG A 75 -2.77 9.32 -8.46
N GLN A 76 -2.47 9.96 -7.32
CA GLN A 76 -3.42 10.85 -6.67
C GLN A 76 -3.74 12.08 -7.55
N ALA A 77 -2.73 12.65 -8.21
CA ALA A 77 -2.91 13.77 -9.13
C ALA A 77 -3.81 13.41 -10.32
N VAL A 78 -3.64 12.23 -10.92
CA VAL A 78 -4.48 11.74 -12.03
C VAL A 78 -5.94 11.61 -11.58
N ILE A 79 -6.18 10.95 -10.44
CA ILE A 79 -7.53 10.78 -9.89
C ILE A 79 -8.16 12.15 -9.62
N SER A 80 -7.49 12.99 -8.83
CA SER A 80 -7.99 14.31 -8.41
C SER A 80 -8.24 15.24 -9.61
N HIS A 81 -7.35 15.25 -10.61
CA HIS A 81 -7.52 16.07 -11.81
C HIS A 81 -8.72 15.60 -12.62
N ALA A 82 -8.82 14.29 -12.91
CA ALA A 82 -9.87 13.76 -13.76
C ALA A 82 -11.28 13.95 -13.15
N VAL A 83 -11.43 13.80 -11.82
CA VAL A 83 -12.75 13.97 -11.16
C VAL A 83 -13.13 15.42 -10.85
N THR A 84 -12.20 16.39 -11.00
CA THR A 84 -12.49 17.83 -10.77
C THR A 84 -12.48 18.65 -12.05
N LYS A 85 -11.60 18.34 -13.00
CA LYS A 85 -11.41 19.10 -14.24
C LYS A 85 -11.88 18.36 -15.49
N GLY A 86 -12.18 17.07 -15.37
CA GLY A 86 -12.55 16.22 -16.51
C GLY A 86 -11.32 15.86 -17.36
N LEU A 87 -11.59 15.31 -18.54
CA LEU A 87 -10.55 14.85 -19.47
C LEU A 87 -10.25 15.87 -20.59
N ASN A 88 -11.14 16.83 -20.81
CA ASN A 88 -11.02 17.83 -21.88
C ASN A 88 -10.61 19.18 -21.29
N SER A 89 -9.40 19.63 -21.62
CA SER A 89 -8.83 20.91 -21.15
C SER A 89 -9.44 22.14 -21.80
N ASP A 90 -10.14 21.98 -22.93
CA ASP A 90 -10.62 23.11 -23.75
C ASP A 90 -12.01 23.58 -23.33
N VAL A 91 -12.62 22.91 -22.36
CA VAL A 91 -13.94 23.27 -21.85
C VAL A 91 -13.85 24.50 -20.95
N PRO A 92 -14.76 25.48 -21.07
CA PRO A 92 -14.84 26.61 -20.15
C PRO A 92 -14.94 26.13 -18.70
N ILE A 93 -14.17 26.76 -17.81
CA ILE A 93 -14.16 26.46 -16.37
C ILE A 93 -14.83 27.58 -15.57
N LYS A 94 -15.54 27.20 -14.51
CA LYS A 94 -16.14 28.09 -13.50
C LYS A 94 -15.57 27.82 -12.13
N ASN A 95 -15.58 28.82 -11.25
CA ASN A 95 -15.28 28.59 -9.84
C ASN A 95 -16.41 27.74 -9.22
N SER A 96 -16.04 26.72 -8.45
CA SER A 96 -17.02 25.88 -7.74
C SER A 96 -17.71 26.60 -6.58
N GLY A 97 -17.13 27.70 -6.10
CA GLY A 97 -17.54 28.38 -4.87
C GLY A 97 -16.98 27.74 -3.59
N ILE A 98 -16.16 26.68 -3.73
CA ILE A 98 -15.52 25.98 -2.62
C ILE A 98 -14.00 26.00 -2.84
N GLU A 99 -13.27 26.55 -1.87
CA GLU A 99 -11.84 26.84 -2.00
C GLU A 99 -11.00 25.60 -2.33
N TRP A 100 -11.16 24.51 -1.57
CA TRP A 100 -10.39 23.29 -1.76
C TRP A 100 -10.75 22.51 -3.04
N LEU A 101 -11.94 22.74 -3.61
CA LEU A 101 -12.40 22.11 -4.86
C LEU A 101 -11.96 22.91 -6.09
N GLY A 102 -11.74 24.22 -5.93
CA GLY A 102 -11.22 25.09 -6.98
C GLY A 102 -12.19 25.29 -8.15
N LYS A 103 -11.72 25.07 -9.37
CA LYS A 103 -12.46 25.30 -10.62
C LYS A 103 -12.94 23.99 -11.23
N LEU A 104 -14.14 24.01 -11.79
CA LEU A 104 -14.80 22.86 -12.45
C LEU A 104 -15.26 23.27 -13.86
N PRO A 105 -15.43 22.33 -14.79
CA PRO A 105 -16.06 22.60 -16.07
C PRO A 105 -17.45 23.24 -15.90
N THR A 106 -17.78 24.22 -16.74
CA THR A 106 -18.98 25.06 -16.58
C THR A 106 -20.27 24.24 -16.69
N HIS A 107 -20.29 23.20 -17.52
CA HIS A 107 -21.45 22.31 -17.68
C HIS A 107 -21.62 21.30 -16.54
N TRP A 108 -20.62 21.13 -15.68
CA TRP A 108 -20.74 20.23 -14.54
C TRP A 108 -21.62 20.82 -13.44
N ARG A 109 -22.38 19.95 -12.78
CA ARG A 109 -23.17 20.30 -11.61
C ARG A 109 -22.38 19.99 -10.35
N LEU A 110 -22.44 20.89 -9.36
CA LEU A 110 -22.02 20.59 -7.99
C LEU A 110 -23.21 20.02 -7.22
N THR A 111 -23.05 18.89 -6.56
CA THR A 111 -24.11 18.22 -5.78
C THR A 111 -23.58 17.65 -4.47
N ARG A 112 -24.40 16.90 -3.73
CA ARG A 112 -23.99 16.18 -2.52
C ARG A 112 -24.07 14.67 -2.71
N ILE A 113 -23.24 13.92 -1.99
CA ILE A 113 -23.19 12.44 -2.08
C ILE A 113 -24.58 11.80 -1.92
N LYS A 114 -25.42 12.29 -0.99
CA LYS A 114 -26.79 11.79 -0.78
C LYS A 114 -27.72 11.88 -2.00
N TYR A 115 -27.41 12.71 -2.99
CA TYR A 115 -28.22 12.85 -4.20
C TYR A 115 -27.75 12.00 -5.37
N ILE A 116 -26.55 11.41 -5.27
CA ILE A 116 -25.97 10.53 -6.29
C ILE A 116 -25.90 9.06 -5.83
N CYS A 117 -26.17 8.82 -4.54
CA CYS A 117 -26.30 7.49 -3.95
C CYS A 117 -27.74 7.23 -3.52
N SER A 118 -28.28 6.06 -3.89
CA SER A 118 -29.58 5.59 -3.40
C SER A 118 -29.49 5.12 -1.95
N HIS A 119 -28.35 4.56 -1.56
CA HIS A 119 -28.10 4.07 -0.19
C HIS A 119 -26.67 4.38 0.24
N VAL A 120 -26.52 4.72 1.52
CA VAL A 120 -25.24 4.79 2.22
C VAL A 120 -25.42 4.13 3.59
N VAL A 121 -24.70 3.05 3.85
CA VAL A 121 -24.82 2.26 5.10
C VAL A 121 -23.45 2.02 5.71
N ASP A 122 -23.39 1.81 7.02
CA ASP A 122 -22.18 1.40 7.73
C ASP A 122 -22.31 -0.01 8.32
N CYS A 123 -21.16 -0.54 8.72
CA CYS A 123 -21.05 -1.81 9.41
C CYS A 123 -21.79 -1.83 10.76
N LEU A 124 -22.00 -3.02 11.33
CA LEU A 124 -22.66 -3.22 12.63
C LEU A 124 -21.85 -2.73 13.86
N HIS A 125 -20.70 -2.06 13.67
CA HIS A 125 -19.83 -1.56 14.75
C HIS A 125 -19.34 -2.61 15.76
N ILE A 126 -19.45 -3.89 15.41
CA ILE A 126 -19.04 -5.04 16.22
C ILE A 126 -18.11 -5.92 15.38
N THR A 127 -17.07 -6.49 16.00
CA THR A 127 -16.16 -7.44 15.35
C THR A 127 -16.92 -8.73 14.99
N PRO A 128 -16.83 -9.23 13.75
CA PRO A 128 -17.37 -10.55 13.43
C PRO A 128 -16.72 -11.63 14.29
N THR A 129 -17.49 -12.66 14.67
CA THR A 129 -16.89 -13.91 15.11
C THR A 129 -16.34 -14.65 13.89
N TYR A 130 -15.25 -15.38 14.10
CA TYR A 130 -14.53 -16.12 13.06
C TYR A 130 -14.49 -17.60 13.45
N ASP A 131 -15.67 -18.16 13.65
CA ASP A 131 -15.92 -19.54 14.08
C ASP A 131 -16.85 -20.26 13.12
N GLY A 132 -16.86 -21.60 13.20
CA GLY A 132 -17.66 -22.45 12.33
C GLY A 132 -17.07 -22.66 10.93
N GLU A 133 -17.93 -23.02 9.98
CA GLU A 133 -17.56 -23.20 8.57
C GLU A 133 -17.45 -21.83 7.89
N LEU A 134 -16.20 -21.36 7.71
CA LEU A 134 -15.92 -20.03 7.19
C LEU A 134 -15.98 -20.01 5.65
N GLU A 135 -16.95 -19.29 5.09
CA GLU A 135 -17.24 -19.27 3.66
C GLU A 135 -17.26 -17.84 3.08
N TYR A 136 -17.78 -16.86 3.83
CA TYR A 136 -18.10 -15.53 3.29
C TYR A 136 -17.06 -14.47 3.68
N PRO A 137 -16.52 -13.68 2.74
CA PRO A 137 -15.67 -12.54 3.02
C PRO A 137 -16.32 -11.47 3.91
N ALA A 138 -15.70 -11.16 5.04
CA ALA A 138 -15.99 -9.99 5.85
C ALA A 138 -14.92 -8.93 5.60
N VAL A 139 -15.19 -8.00 4.68
CA VAL A 139 -14.22 -7.00 4.20
C VAL A 139 -13.94 -5.98 5.30
N ARG A 140 -12.68 -5.85 5.71
CA ARG A 140 -12.22 -4.85 6.68
C ARG A 140 -11.38 -3.79 5.97
N THR A 141 -10.95 -2.78 6.72
CA THR A 141 -10.10 -1.69 6.19
C THR A 141 -8.80 -2.22 5.58
N ALA A 142 -8.19 -3.24 6.18
CA ALA A 142 -6.99 -3.93 5.68
C ALA A 142 -7.18 -4.62 4.32
N ASP A 143 -8.42 -4.86 3.93
CA ASP A 143 -8.78 -5.64 2.74
C ASP A 143 -9.18 -4.71 1.57
N VAL A 144 -8.96 -3.39 1.69
CA VAL A 144 -9.27 -2.38 0.67
C VAL A 144 -8.03 -1.59 0.29
N GLU A 145 -7.73 -1.56 -1.00
CA GLU A 145 -6.83 -0.60 -1.65
C GLU A 145 -7.67 0.34 -2.53
N ARG A 146 -7.10 1.47 -2.97
CA ARG A 146 -7.84 2.37 -3.88
C ARG A 146 -8.17 1.63 -5.18
N GLY A 147 -9.45 1.44 -5.45
CA GLY A 147 -9.97 0.80 -6.66
C GLY A 147 -10.13 -0.72 -6.57
N ILE A 148 -9.55 -1.41 -5.58
CA ILE A 148 -9.54 -2.88 -5.54
C ILE A 148 -9.77 -3.45 -4.14
N LEU A 149 -10.54 -4.53 -4.09
CA LEU A 149 -10.74 -5.35 -2.88
C LEU A 149 -9.75 -6.52 -2.86
N LEU A 150 -9.02 -6.67 -1.76
CA LEU A 150 -8.02 -7.72 -1.54
C LEU A 150 -8.68 -8.99 -0.98
N LEU A 151 -9.46 -9.67 -1.83
CA LEU A 151 -10.25 -10.83 -1.41
C LEU A 151 -9.42 -12.09 -1.10
N ASN A 152 -8.15 -12.14 -1.50
CA ASN A 152 -7.27 -13.27 -1.24
C ASN A 152 -6.77 -13.38 0.22
N GLN A 153 -6.83 -12.28 0.98
CA GLN A 153 -6.36 -12.20 2.37
C GLN A 153 -7.48 -11.85 3.35
N VAL A 154 -8.71 -11.72 2.85
CA VAL A 154 -9.88 -11.34 3.62
C VAL A 154 -10.21 -12.42 4.66
N ARG A 155 -10.69 -11.98 5.83
CA ARG A 155 -11.21 -12.94 6.80
C ARG A 155 -12.57 -13.43 6.36
N LEU A 156 -12.78 -14.72 6.51
CA LEU A 156 -14.03 -15.38 6.21
C LEU A 156 -14.87 -15.54 7.48
N VAL A 157 -16.19 -15.48 7.33
CA VAL A 157 -17.17 -15.71 8.39
C VAL A 157 -18.13 -16.82 7.99
N SER A 158 -18.84 -17.40 8.96
CA SER A 158 -19.88 -18.39 8.69
C SER A 158 -21.09 -17.78 7.99
N ARG A 159 -21.96 -18.63 7.46
CA ARG A 159 -23.24 -18.23 6.83
C ARG A 159 -24.11 -17.43 7.80
N GLU A 160 -24.19 -17.85 9.06
CA GLU A 160 -25.03 -17.21 10.07
C GLU A 160 -24.58 -15.76 10.33
N VAL A 161 -23.26 -15.56 10.49
CA VAL A 161 -22.67 -14.23 10.68
C VAL A 161 -22.81 -13.37 9.43
N TYR A 162 -22.68 -13.97 8.25
CA TYR A 162 -22.92 -13.28 6.97
C TYR A 162 -24.36 -12.78 6.86
N GLU A 163 -25.34 -13.65 7.09
CA GLU A 163 -26.77 -13.34 7.01
C GLU A 163 -27.19 -12.25 8.01
N GLU A 164 -26.65 -12.27 9.22
CA GLU A 164 -26.84 -11.20 10.22
C GLU A 164 -26.33 -9.86 9.70
N ARG A 165 -25.14 -9.84 9.09
CA ARG A 165 -24.45 -8.61 8.68
C ARG A 165 -25.06 -7.94 7.45
N ILE A 166 -25.72 -8.70 6.58
CA ILE A 166 -26.34 -8.16 5.37
C ILE A 166 -27.78 -7.66 5.59
N GLN A 167 -28.34 -7.77 6.81
CA GLN A 167 -29.73 -7.36 7.10
C GLN A 167 -30.01 -5.89 6.78
N ARG A 168 -29.02 -5.01 6.94
CA ARG A 168 -29.16 -3.58 6.60
C ARG A 168 -29.22 -3.36 5.08
N LEU A 169 -28.26 -3.95 4.37
CA LEU A 169 -28.17 -3.91 2.92
C LEU A 169 -27.16 -4.97 2.46
N ARG A 170 -27.60 -5.91 1.62
CA ARG A 170 -26.70 -6.88 0.99
C ARG A 170 -25.84 -6.18 -0.07
N PRO A 171 -24.50 -6.25 0.03
CA PRO A 171 -23.60 -5.79 -1.04
C PRO A 171 -23.84 -6.57 -2.34
N VAL A 172 -23.85 -5.85 -3.46
CA VAL A 172 -23.95 -6.45 -4.80
C VAL A 172 -22.87 -5.87 -5.72
N ALA A 173 -22.63 -6.54 -6.84
CA ALA A 173 -21.67 -6.09 -7.85
C ALA A 173 -21.90 -4.61 -8.22
N GLY A 174 -20.82 -3.83 -8.20
CA GLY A 174 -20.86 -2.39 -8.48
C GLY A 174 -21.20 -1.49 -7.29
N ASP A 175 -21.56 -2.03 -6.13
CA ASP A 175 -21.54 -1.24 -4.89
C ASP A 175 -20.11 -0.83 -4.54
N ILE A 176 -19.97 0.22 -3.72
CA ILE A 176 -18.67 0.78 -3.35
C ILE A 176 -18.44 0.55 -1.86
N LEU A 177 -17.35 -0.13 -1.50
CA LEU A 177 -16.90 -0.25 -0.12
C LEU A 177 -15.90 0.85 0.18
N TYR A 178 -15.97 1.42 1.38
CA TYR A 178 -15.15 2.56 1.79
C TYR A 178 -14.64 2.39 3.22
N SER A 179 -13.33 2.59 3.42
CA SER A 179 -12.72 2.59 4.74
C SER A 179 -12.96 3.92 5.46
N ARG A 180 -13.72 3.87 6.56
CA ARG A 180 -14.13 5.07 7.30
C ARG A 180 -13.21 5.49 8.43
N GLU A 181 -12.23 4.66 8.81
CA GLU A 181 -11.24 4.94 9.86
C GLU A 181 -10.02 4.00 9.74
N GLY A 182 -8.92 4.35 10.42
CA GLY A 182 -7.70 3.54 10.49
C GLY A 182 -6.65 3.90 9.43
N GLU A 183 -5.63 3.05 9.27
CA GLU A 183 -4.48 3.31 8.39
C GLU A 183 -4.87 3.48 6.92
N ARG A 184 -5.89 2.74 6.47
CA ARG A 184 -6.43 2.79 5.09
C ARG A 184 -7.63 3.72 4.95
N PHE A 185 -7.78 4.67 5.88
CA PHE A 185 -8.84 5.66 5.87
C PHE A 185 -8.94 6.35 4.50
N GLY A 186 -10.16 6.48 3.98
CA GLY A 186 -10.42 7.18 2.72
C GLY A 186 -10.14 6.36 1.46
N MET A 187 -9.93 5.05 1.59
CA MET A 187 -9.81 4.14 0.44
C MET A 187 -11.17 3.55 0.08
N ALA A 188 -11.48 3.56 -1.23
CA ALA A 188 -12.71 3.00 -1.77
C ALA A 188 -12.43 1.99 -2.88
N ALA A 189 -13.27 0.96 -2.99
CA ALA A 189 -13.18 -0.04 -4.06
C ALA A 189 -14.57 -0.56 -4.43
N LEU A 190 -14.72 -1.08 -5.66
CA LEU A 190 -15.96 -1.69 -6.11
C LEU A 190 -16.08 -3.13 -5.61
N VAL A 191 -17.31 -3.53 -5.29
CA VAL A 191 -17.68 -4.94 -5.10
C VAL A 191 -17.63 -5.63 -6.47
N PRO A 192 -16.80 -6.67 -6.65
CA PRO A 192 -16.72 -7.41 -7.90
C PRO A 192 -17.97 -8.26 -8.13
N ASP A 193 -18.14 -8.72 -9.37
CA ASP A 193 -19.19 -9.67 -9.72
C ASP A 193 -18.90 -11.07 -9.15
N GLY A 194 -19.96 -11.83 -8.86
CA GLY A 194 -19.86 -13.22 -8.43
C GLY A 194 -19.33 -13.46 -7.00
N VAL A 195 -19.28 -12.43 -6.15
CA VAL A 195 -18.82 -12.57 -4.75
C VAL A 195 -19.87 -12.10 -3.76
N ASP A 196 -20.28 -13.01 -2.87
CA ASP A 196 -21.10 -12.68 -1.72
C ASP A 196 -20.22 -12.30 -0.53
N LEU A 197 -20.26 -11.02 -0.14
CA LEU A 197 -19.45 -10.48 0.95
C LEU A 197 -20.29 -9.61 1.88
N CYS A 198 -19.78 -9.36 3.09
CA CYS A 198 -20.39 -8.44 4.05
C CYS A 198 -19.38 -7.41 4.57
N LEU A 199 -19.91 -6.35 5.20
CA LEU A 199 -19.07 -5.33 5.84
C LEU A 199 -18.47 -5.88 7.14
N GLY A 200 -17.14 -5.95 7.16
CA GLY A 200 -16.36 -6.03 8.39
C GLY A 200 -16.37 -4.71 9.15
N GLN A 201 -15.51 -4.60 10.17
CA GLN A 201 -15.45 -3.38 10.99
C GLN A 201 -14.96 -2.20 10.17
N ARG A 202 -15.38 -0.98 10.57
CA ARG A 202 -14.80 0.27 10.09
C ARG A 202 -15.00 0.49 8.58
N MET A 203 -16.09 -0.06 8.05
CA MET A 203 -16.46 0.05 6.65
C MET A 203 -17.79 0.78 6.47
N MET A 204 -17.91 1.42 5.32
CA MET A 204 -19.16 1.93 4.76
C MET A 204 -19.40 1.32 3.38
N MET A 205 -20.65 1.33 2.95
CA MET A 205 -21.05 0.95 1.60
C MET A 205 -21.91 2.05 0.98
N PHE A 206 -21.69 2.30 -0.31
CA PHE A 206 -22.45 3.22 -1.13
C PHE A 206 -23.05 2.47 -2.32
N ARG A 207 -24.35 2.66 -2.56
CA ARG A 207 -25.03 2.21 -3.78
C ARG A 207 -25.45 3.43 -4.57
N THR A 208 -25.01 3.55 -5.82
CA THR A 208 -25.36 4.71 -6.66
C THR A 208 -26.82 4.69 -7.11
N VAL A 209 -27.35 5.83 -7.55
CA VAL A 209 -28.59 5.88 -8.33
C VAL A 209 -28.30 5.47 -9.78
N SER A 210 -29.33 5.07 -10.54
CA SER A 210 -29.19 4.61 -11.93
C SER A 210 -28.60 5.64 -12.89
N SER A 211 -28.74 6.94 -12.57
CA SER A 211 -28.17 8.05 -13.35
C SER A 211 -26.71 8.39 -12.99
N THR A 212 -26.06 7.56 -12.16
CA THR A 212 -24.70 7.77 -11.68
C THR A 212 -23.86 6.51 -11.86
N HIS A 213 -22.69 6.66 -12.47
CA HIS A 213 -21.74 5.56 -12.66
C HIS A 213 -20.99 5.25 -11.36
N SER A 214 -21.07 4.02 -10.87
CA SER A 214 -20.44 3.63 -9.59
C SER A 214 -18.92 3.71 -9.62
N GLY A 215 -18.28 3.34 -10.72
CA GLY A 215 -16.83 3.48 -10.87
C GLY A 215 -16.35 4.93 -10.78
N TYR A 216 -17.15 5.88 -11.27
CA TYR A 216 -16.85 7.31 -11.12
C TYR A 216 -16.93 7.74 -9.65
N VAL A 217 -18.00 7.34 -8.95
CA VAL A 217 -18.16 7.66 -7.52
C VAL A 217 -17.07 7.01 -6.67
N MET A 218 -16.64 5.80 -7.01
CA MET A 218 -15.52 5.13 -6.34
C MET A 218 -14.22 5.94 -6.49
N TRP A 219 -13.89 6.42 -7.69
CA TRP A 219 -12.70 7.26 -7.89
C TRP A 219 -12.84 8.65 -7.26
N LEU A 220 -14.05 9.22 -7.28
CA LEU A 220 -14.37 10.46 -6.58
C LEU A 220 -14.14 10.34 -5.06
N LEU A 221 -14.57 9.23 -4.44
CA LEU A 221 -14.31 8.95 -3.02
C LEU A 221 -12.82 8.78 -2.70
N ASN A 222 -12.01 8.33 -3.67
CA ASN A 222 -10.56 8.21 -3.54
C ASN A 222 -9.80 9.53 -3.83
N SER A 223 -10.48 10.59 -4.26
CA SER A 223 -9.86 11.84 -4.65
C SER A 223 -9.56 12.77 -3.47
N ASP A 224 -8.66 13.73 -3.68
CA ASP A 224 -8.37 14.77 -2.68
C ASP A 224 -9.58 15.65 -2.38
N ALA A 225 -10.54 15.74 -3.32
CA ALA A 225 -11.75 16.54 -3.15
C ALA A 225 -12.62 15.99 -2.00
N VAL A 226 -12.73 14.67 -1.86
CA VAL A 226 -13.45 14.05 -0.74
C VAL A 226 -12.58 14.05 0.52
N TYR A 227 -11.29 13.75 0.38
CA TYR A 227 -10.37 13.69 1.52
C TYR A 227 -10.25 15.03 2.26
N LYS A 228 -10.17 16.16 1.54
CA LYS A 228 -10.08 17.49 2.16
C LYS A 228 -11.32 17.86 2.97
N GLN A 229 -12.51 17.47 2.52
CA GLN A 229 -13.76 17.69 3.28
C GLN A 229 -13.78 16.93 4.59
N VAL A 230 -13.25 15.70 4.60
CA VAL A 230 -13.06 14.97 5.85
C VAL A 230 -12.13 15.74 6.78
N LEU A 231 -10.98 16.22 6.29
CA LEU A 231 -10.02 16.92 7.14
C LEU A 231 -10.60 18.17 7.80
N GLU A 232 -11.46 18.91 7.08
CA GLU A 232 -12.18 20.06 7.62
C GLU A 232 -13.17 19.67 8.73
N GLU A 233 -13.91 18.57 8.56
CA GLU A 233 -14.89 18.09 9.55
C GLU A 233 -14.26 17.44 10.79
N VAL A 234 -13.12 16.76 10.64
CA VAL A 234 -12.49 15.97 11.72
C VAL A 234 -11.71 16.83 12.73
N GLY A 235 -11.46 18.11 12.42
CA GLY A 235 -11.14 19.13 13.43
C GLY A 235 -10.07 18.75 14.47
N GLY A 236 -8.92 18.20 14.04
CA GLY A 236 -7.75 18.00 14.91
C GLY A 236 -7.68 16.70 15.71
N SER A 237 -8.53 15.70 15.44
CA SER A 237 -8.36 14.35 16.01
C SER A 237 -7.11 13.64 15.48
N THR A 238 -6.39 12.90 16.35
CA THR A 238 -5.19 12.11 16.01
C THR A 238 -5.47 10.94 15.07
N SER A 239 -6.74 10.57 14.86
CA SER A 239 -7.13 9.50 13.94
C SER A 239 -8.30 9.94 13.06
N PRO A 240 -8.10 10.04 11.74
CA PRO A 240 -9.17 10.44 10.84
C PRO A 240 -10.28 9.38 10.83
N HIS A 241 -11.50 9.85 11.05
CA HIS A 241 -12.72 9.05 10.96
C HIS A 241 -13.80 9.86 10.25
N VAL A 242 -14.72 9.22 9.56
CA VAL A 242 -15.89 9.90 8.98
C VAL A 242 -17.17 9.19 9.36
N ASN A 243 -18.22 9.96 9.67
CA ASN A 243 -19.56 9.42 9.93
C ASN A 243 -20.45 9.52 8.69
N ILE A 244 -21.50 8.69 8.66
CA ILE A 244 -22.48 8.73 7.56
C ILE A 244 -23.11 10.13 7.46
N SER A 245 -23.46 10.75 8.59
CA SER A 245 -24.07 12.09 8.64
C SER A 245 -23.27 13.15 7.89
N ASP A 246 -21.95 12.99 7.86
CA ASP A 246 -21.02 13.98 7.34
C ASP A 246 -20.79 13.71 5.85
N ILE A 247 -20.36 12.48 5.51
CA ILE A 247 -20.00 12.12 4.14
C ILE A 247 -21.17 12.25 3.16
N ILE A 248 -22.41 11.96 3.59
CA ILE A 248 -23.57 12.11 2.72
C ILE A 248 -23.84 13.58 2.31
N ASN A 249 -23.30 14.54 3.06
CA ASN A 249 -23.45 15.97 2.81
C ASN A 249 -22.27 16.60 2.07
N PHE A 250 -21.18 15.86 1.83
CA PHE A 250 -20.02 16.35 1.09
C PHE A 250 -20.39 16.78 -0.33
N TYR A 251 -19.86 17.93 -0.72
CA TYR A 251 -20.00 18.48 -2.06
C TYR A 251 -19.09 17.74 -3.04
N VAL A 252 -19.67 17.34 -4.17
CA VAL A 252 -18.98 16.56 -5.19
C VAL A 252 -19.39 17.01 -6.60
N PRO A 253 -18.45 17.00 -7.56
CA PRO A 253 -18.78 17.21 -8.97
C PRO A 253 -19.62 16.07 -9.52
N SER A 254 -20.61 16.41 -10.35
CA SER A 254 -21.52 15.49 -11.02
C SER A 254 -21.59 15.86 -12.50
N PRO A 255 -20.66 15.31 -13.31
CA PRO A 255 -20.68 15.47 -14.77
C PRO A 255 -21.80 14.63 -15.41
N PRO A 256 -22.10 14.83 -16.71
CA PRO A 256 -22.98 13.94 -17.47
C PRO A 256 -22.55 12.47 -17.38
N LEU A 257 -23.51 11.54 -17.44
CA LEU A 257 -23.25 10.10 -17.21
C LEU A 257 -22.19 9.52 -18.16
N ASP A 258 -22.17 9.95 -19.42
CA ASP A 258 -21.18 9.48 -20.39
C ASP A 258 -19.77 9.97 -20.05
N GLU A 259 -19.63 11.21 -19.55
CA GLU A 259 -18.36 11.71 -19.05
C GLU A 259 -17.93 10.98 -17.77
N GLN A 260 -18.86 10.64 -16.87
CA GLN A 260 -18.55 9.83 -15.68
C GLN A 260 -17.92 8.49 -16.08
N ARG A 261 -18.47 7.82 -17.09
CA ARG A 261 -17.92 6.55 -17.62
C ARG A 261 -16.52 6.76 -18.19
N GLN A 262 -16.35 7.73 -19.08
CA GLN A 262 -15.04 8.04 -19.68
C GLN A 262 -13.98 8.37 -18.63
N ILE A 263 -14.33 9.17 -17.62
CA ILE A 263 -13.44 9.51 -16.50
C ILE A 263 -13.08 8.24 -15.72
N ALA A 264 -14.05 7.41 -15.38
CA ALA A 264 -13.80 6.18 -14.63
C ALA A 264 -12.87 5.23 -15.41
N ASP A 265 -13.11 5.05 -16.71
CA ASP A 265 -12.28 4.21 -17.58
C ASP A 265 -10.86 4.77 -17.72
N HIS A 266 -10.74 6.08 -17.94
CA HIS A 266 -9.44 6.76 -18.03
C HIS A 266 -8.62 6.59 -16.75
N ILE A 267 -9.22 6.85 -15.59
CA ILE A 267 -8.54 6.69 -14.30
C ILE A 267 -8.13 5.23 -14.12
N SER A 268 -9.03 4.27 -14.36
CA SER A 268 -8.74 2.85 -14.17
C SER A 268 -7.56 2.38 -15.03
N ASN A 269 -7.49 2.79 -16.29
CA ASN A 269 -6.37 2.47 -17.18
C ASN A 269 -5.06 3.15 -16.75
N ALA A 270 -5.13 4.42 -16.36
CA ALA A 270 -3.96 5.17 -15.91
C ALA A 270 -3.41 4.62 -14.60
N THR A 271 -4.27 4.30 -13.62
CA THR A 271 -3.86 3.74 -12.33
C THR A 271 -3.33 2.32 -12.49
N ALA A 272 -3.92 1.48 -13.35
CA ALA A 272 -3.41 0.13 -13.59
C ALA A 272 -1.94 0.14 -14.10
N SER A 273 -1.61 1.08 -14.97
CA SER A 273 -0.23 1.25 -15.46
C SER A 273 0.73 1.68 -14.34
N LEU A 274 0.29 2.59 -13.46
CA LEU A 274 1.08 3.03 -12.31
C LEU A 274 1.25 1.91 -11.27
N ASP A 275 0.20 1.15 -11.01
CA ASP A 275 0.21 0.04 -10.05
C ASP A 275 1.19 -1.06 -10.52
N SER A 276 1.30 -1.31 -11.82
CA SER A 276 2.31 -2.21 -12.40
C SER A 276 3.74 -1.73 -12.12
N LEU A 277 4.02 -0.44 -12.32
CA LEU A 277 5.34 0.15 -12.06
C LEU A 277 5.70 0.10 -10.57
N ILE A 278 4.72 0.36 -9.68
CA ILE A 278 4.90 0.25 -8.24
C ILE A 278 5.25 -1.20 -7.86
N SER A 279 4.54 -2.17 -8.41
CA SER A 279 4.81 -3.60 -8.15
C SER A 279 6.22 -4.01 -8.61
N GLU A 280 6.67 -3.53 -9.76
CA GLU A 280 8.03 -3.77 -10.26
C GLU A 280 9.10 -3.15 -9.36
N ALA A 281 8.91 -1.91 -8.92
CA ALA A 281 9.82 -1.24 -8.00
C ALA A 281 9.91 -1.96 -6.64
N GLN A 282 8.76 -2.39 -6.09
CA GLN A 282 8.71 -3.19 -4.85
C GLN A 282 9.46 -4.52 -5.00
N ARG A 283 9.31 -5.19 -6.15
CA ARG A 283 10.05 -6.42 -6.46
C ARG A 283 11.56 -6.18 -6.54
N ALA A 284 11.97 -5.09 -7.18
CA ALA A 284 13.38 -4.69 -7.27
C ALA A 284 13.98 -4.43 -5.88
N ILE A 285 13.25 -3.75 -4.98
CA ILE A 285 13.65 -3.55 -3.58
C ILE A 285 13.86 -4.90 -2.88
N GLY A 286 12.92 -5.85 -3.04
CA GLY A 286 13.04 -7.20 -2.49
C GLY A 286 14.33 -7.89 -2.93
N LEU A 287 14.59 -7.92 -4.25
CA LEU A 287 15.80 -8.53 -4.82
C LEU A 287 17.09 -7.84 -4.37
N LEU A 288 17.08 -6.51 -4.23
CA LEU A 288 18.23 -5.76 -3.71
C LEU A 288 18.51 -6.11 -2.25
N LYS A 289 17.48 -6.21 -1.41
CA LYS A 289 17.61 -6.62 0.00
C LYS A 289 18.12 -8.06 0.14
N GLU A 290 17.65 -8.98 -0.71
CA GLU A 290 18.17 -10.35 -0.78
C GLU A 290 19.63 -10.38 -1.21
N ARG A 291 19.98 -9.67 -2.28
CA ARG A 291 21.36 -9.55 -2.78
C ARG A 291 22.29 -9.00 -1.70
N ARG A 292 21.86 -7.98 -0.96
CA ARG A 292 22.61 -7.39 0.16
C ARG A 292 22.92 -8.43 1.23
N SER A 293 21.91 -9.19 1.66
CA SER A 293 22.07 -10.26 2.66
C SER A 293 23.03 -11.35 2.18
N ALA A 294 22.87 -11.80 0.93
CA ALA A 294 23.74 -12.80 0.32
C ALA A 294 25.19 -12.33 0.18
N LEU A 295 25.41 -11.06 -0.20
CA LEU A 295 26.73 -10.47 -0.34
C LEU A 295 27.46 -10.38 1.01
N ILE A 296 26.76 -9.92 2.06
CA ILE A 296 27.30 -9.90 3.42
C ILE A 296 27.70 -11.31 3.84
N SER A 297 26.79 -12.28 3.69
CA SER A 297 27.06 -13.69 4.03
C SER A 297 28.28 -14.23 3.28
N ALA A 298 28.37 -13.99 1.96
CA ALA A 298 29.45 -14.50 1.14
C ALA A 298 30.81 -13.87 1.48
N ALA A 299 30.84 -12.58 1.82
CA ALA A 299 32.06 -11.89 2.22
C ALA A 299 32.56 -12.36 3.59
N VAL A 300 31.70 -12.42 4.61
CA VAL A 300 32.11 -12.78 5.98
C VAL A 300 32.42 -14.27 6.15
N THR A 301 31.89 -15.13 5.27
CA THR A 301 32.20 -16.57 5.25
C THR A 301 33.37 -16.94 4.34
N GLY A 302 33.99 -15.95 3.68
CA GLY A 302 35.13 -16.17 2.78
C GLY A 302 34.77 -16.86 1.45
N LYS A 303 33.49 -16.92 1.08
CA LYS A 303 33.05 -17.40 -0.25
C LYS A 303 33.45 -16.44 -1.38
N ILE A 304 33.70 -15.17 -1.05
CA ILE A 304 34.27 -14.16 -1.96
C ILE A 304 35.64 -13.77 -1.43
N ASN A 305 36.67 -13.84 -2.28
CA ASN A 305 37.99 -13.35 -1.95
C ASN A 305 38.05 -11.83 -2.14
N VAL A 306 37.82 -11.08 -1.07
CA VAL A 306 37.81 -9.62 -1.07
C VAL A 306 39.19 -8.96 -1.20
N ARG A 307 40.28 -9.66 -0.83
CA ARG A 307 41.63 -9.07 -0.86
C ARG A 307 42.07 -8.74 -2.29
N ALA A 308 41.85 -9.68 -3.22
CA ALA A 308 42.16 -9.51 -4.63
C ALA A 308 41.36 -8.37 -5.29
N LEU A 309 40.16 -8.08 -4.79
CA LEU A 309 39.26 -7.07 -5.36
C LEU A 309 39.60 -5.65 -4.90
N VAL A 310 40.19 -5.50 -3.71
CA VAL A 310 40.66 -4.20 -3.19
C VAL A 310 41.99 -3.79 -3.86
N GLU A 311 42.84 -4.76 -4.23
CA GLU A 311 44.12 -4.51 -4.91
C GLU A 311 43.98 -4.14 -6.39
N THR A 312 42.98 -4.67 -7.10
CA THR A 312 42.78 -4.41 -8.54
C THR A 312 42.21 -3.04 -8.90
N GLU A 313 41.66 -2.29 -7.93
CA GLU A 313 40.95 -1.02 -8.19
C GLU A 313 41.65 0.21 -7.58
N GLN A 314 42.85 0.08 -7.03
CA GLN A 314 43.69 1.26 -6.77
C GLN A 314 44.19 1.80 -8.13
N PRO A 315 43.99 3.10 -8.45
CA PRO A 315 44.49 3.66 -9.70
C PRO A 315 46.00 3.45 -9.72
N SER A 316 46.48 2.75 -10.75
CA SER A 316 47.89 2.49 -10.98
C SER A 316 48.63 3.82 -10.86
N LYS A 317 49.48 3.96 -9.83
CA LYS A 317 50.41 5.08 -9.73
C LYS A 317 51.14 5.17 -11.07
N VAL A 318 50.87 6.24 -11.80
CA VAL A 318 51.59 6.58 -13.02
C VAL A 318 53.08 6.53 -12.69
N LEU A 319 53.79 5.64 -13.38
CA LEU A 319 55.24 5.62 -13.42
C LEU A 319 55.68 6.96 -14.02
N GLU A 320 56.05 7.92 -13.17
CA GLU A 320 56.99 8.97 -13.54
C GLU A 320 58.34 8.29 -13.75
N LEU A 321 58.66 7.99 -15.00
CA LEU A 321 60.01 7.71 -15.44
C LEU A 321 60.68 9.04 -15.79
N ALA A 322 61.87 9.19 -15.22
CA ALA A 322 62.81 10.30 -15.32
C ALA A 322 63.25 10.63 -16.75
#